data_AF-A0ABD3MR27-F1
#
_entry.id   AF-A0ABD3MR27-F1
#
_cell.length_a   1.000
_cell.length_b   1.000
_cell.length_c   1.000
_cell.angle_alpha   90.00
_cell.angle_beta   90.00
_cell.angle_gamma   90.00
#
_symmetry.space_group_name_H-M   'P 1'
#
loop_
_entity.id
_entity.type
_entity.pdbx_description
1 polymer ?
#
loop_
_entity_poly.entity_id
_entity_poly.type
_entity_poly.pdbx_seq_one_letter_code
_entity_poly.pdbx_strand_id
1 'polypeptide(L)'
;MPLKEILKRIKQNTSSFNLVSVDFRREFGTHHPYLYIELIEVRPCDTATLNRLFRYPVADSTDYDFDLYTWKGIGDAITHNPYVTELNLFVNDIDHSPDAERCIEALCQKVKNNSTIEKLILGSASIHALNMLNKLSYFVQHNEKLRYLFLQSVLALTADQIALISAALADRRTLLREYSIAYCRFDNEHTFQQVLAAAHSKVQSIELACETNYQYTTLASLLRDPTTELQAVRLVPMPSARQFDERVAASEITASLVGNTKLKDLVICFLSLGGEDMKCFDKLLCDVSSIESICSNSNHTLEKIEQPGLSSFVKECLELNKNNNKQEVARNKVLQYYFIGEFDVAPFANMPLSVVPEVMGQDKIRNRHSAIFRLLKCIPDLCNVS
;
A
#
# COMPACT_ATOMS: atom_id res chain seq x y z
N MET A 1 -16.12 -29.37 14.69
CA MET A 1 -16.20 -30.36 13.59
C MET A 1 -14.90 -31.16 13.59
N PRO A 2 -14.92 -32.50 13.45
CA PRO A 2 -13.69 -33.31 13.48
C PRO A 2 -12.73 -32.95 12.34
N LEU A 3 -11.42 -32.93 12.59
CA LEU A 3 -10.36 -32.67 11.60
C LEU A 3 -10.50 -33.49 10.31
N LYS A 4 -10.94 -34.75 10.41
CA LYS A 4 -11.20 -35.61 9.25
C LYS A 4 -12.21 -34.98 8.29
N GLU A 5 -13.21 -34.27 8.80
CA GLU A 5 -14.21 -33.58 7.98
C GLU A 5 -13.64 -32.29 7.36
N ILE A 6 -12.71 -31.61 8.05
CA ILE A 6 -11.97 -30.44 7.49
C ILE A 6 -11.13 -30.91 6.30
N LEU A 7 -10.28 -31.92 6.51
CA LEU A 7 -9.46 -32.49 5.45
C LEU A 7 -10.30 -33.05 4.31
N LYS A 8 -11.42 -33.71 4.63
CA LYS A 8 -12.38 -34.19 3.64
C LYS A 8 -12.95 -33.03 2.84
N ARG A 9 -13.34 -31.91 3.45
CA ARG A 9 -13.84 -30.72 2.71
C ARG A 9 -12.77 -30.08 1.84
N ILE A 10 -11.54 -29.90 2.34
CA ILE A 10 -10.43 -29.35 1.53
C ILE A 10 -10.15 -30.27 0.33
N LYS A 11 -10.22 -31.61 0.51
CA LYS A 11 -10.01 -32.59 -0.56
C LYS A 11 -11.21 -32.78 -1.50
N GLN A 12 -12.43 -32.66 -0.99
CA GLN A 12 -13.68 -32.92 -1.72
C GLN A 12 -14.29 -31.65 -2.31
N ASN A 13 -13.52 -30.58 -2.52
CA ASN A 13 -14.00 -29.40 -3.25
C ASN A 13 -14.47 -29.83 -4.64
N THR A 14 -15.76 -30.11 -4.70
CA THR A 14 -16.56 -30.35 -5.90
C THR A 14 -16.85 -28.99 -6.50
N SER A 15 -17.19 -28.95 -7.79
CA SER A 15 -17.38 -27.73 -8.60
C SER A 15 -18.34 -26.67 -8.03
N SER A 16 -19.02 -26.93 -6.91
CA SER A 16 -19.90 -26.01 -6.19
C SER A 16 -19.23 -25.25 -5.03
N PHE A 17 -17.99 -25.57 -4.63
CA PHE A 17 -17.31 -24.96 -3.48
C PHE A 17 -15.89 -24.50 -3.82
N ASN A 18 -15.62 -23.19 -3.70
CA ASN A 18 -14.30 -22.61 -3.88
C ASN A 18 -13.75 -22.18 -2.51
N LEU A 19 -12.82 -22.98 -1.98
CA LEU A 19 -12.04 -22.58 -0.81
C LEU A 19 -10.99 -21.59 -1.27
N VAL A 20 -11.14 -20.32 -0.93
CA VAL A 20 -10.30 -19.25 -1.46
C VAL A 20 -9.13 -18.95 -0.53
N SER A 21 -9.36 -18.97 0.78
CA SER A 21 -8.34 -18.63 1.78
C SER A 21 -8.34 -19.62 2.95
N VAL A 22 -7.13 -19.94 3.41
CA VAL A 22 -6.87 -20.71 4.64
C VAL A 22 -6.10 -19.79 5.57
N ASP A 23 -6.69 -19.48 6.72
CA ASP A 23 -6.13 -18.57 7.71
C ASP A 23 -5.85 -19.33 9.01
N PHE A 24 -4.63 -19.23 9.52
CA PHE A 24 -4.26 -19.76 10.82
C PHE A 24 -4.11 -18.57 11.78
N ARG A 25 -4.88 -18.49 12.86
CA ARG A 25 -4.75 -17.41 13.87
C ARG A 25 -4.79 -17.95 15.29
N ARG A 26 -4.03 -17.35 16.21
CA ARG A 26 -4.23 -17.51 17.67
C ARG A 26 -4.95 -16.27 18.20
N GLU A 27 -6.14 -16.43 18.79
CA GLU A 27 -6.88 -15.34 19.45
C GLU A 27 -6.64 -15.39 20.98
N PHE A 28 -6.36 -14.24 21.59
CA PHE A 28 -6.26 -14.10 23.03
C PHE A 28 -7.63 -13.78 23.62
N GLY A 29 -8.31 -14.80 24.17
CA GLY A 29 -9.45 -14.62 25.07
C GLY A 29 -9.00 -14.43 26.52
N THR A 30 -9.90 -13.98 27.39
CA THR A 30 -9.65 -13.89 28.85
C THR A 30 -9.40 -15.25 29.52
N HIS A 31 -9.67 -16.35 28.80
CA HIS A 31 -9.42 -17.72 29.23
C HIS A 31 -8.81 -18.53 28.07
N HIS A 32 -7.49 -18.75 28.15
CA HIS A 32 -6.64 -19.61 27.31
C HIS A 32 -6.49 -19.25 25.81
N PRO A 33 -5.26 -19.24 25.27
CA PRO A 33 -5.00 -18.92 23.87
C PRO A 33 -5.09 -20.14 22.94
N TYR A 34 -6.12 -20.20 22.10
CA TYR A 34 -6.39 -21.28 21.14
C TYR A 34 -5.86 -20.93 19.75
N LEU A 35 -5.27 -21.90 19.03
CA LEU A 35 -5.04 -21.79 17.59
C LEU A 35 -6.36 -22.01 16.86
N TYR A 36 -6.61 -21.36 15.73
CA TYR A 36 -7.78 -21.59 14.90
C TYR A 36 -7.35 -21.73 13.44
N ILE A 37 -7.98 -22.68 12.75
CA ILE A 37 -7.96 -22.71 11.29
C ILE A 37 -9.28 -22.09 10.84
N GLU A 38 -9.20 -20.95 10.18
CA GLU A 38 -10.32 -20.29 9.54
C GLU A 38 -10.29 -20.60 8.04
N LEU A 39 -11.29 -21.35 7.58
CA LEU A 39 -11.51 -21.62 6.17
C LEU A 39 -12.50 -20.58 5.65
N ILE A 40 -12.03 -19.73 4.73
CA ILE A 40 -12.84 -18.67 4.14
C ILE A 40 -13.34 -19.15 2.77
N GLU A 41 -14.66 -19.29 2.66
CA GLU A 41 -15.35 -19.74 1.46
C GLU A 41 -15.88 -18.52 0.70
N VAL A 42 -15.67 -18.48 -0.61
CA VAL A 42 -16.33 -17.50 -1.49
C VAL A 42 -17.28 -18.26 -2.41
N ARG A 43 -18.58 -18.01 -2.26
CA ARG A 43 -19.58 -18.56 -3.16
C ARG A 43 -19.64 -17.72 -4.45
N PRO A 44 -19.78 -18.35 -5.62
CA PRO A 44 -19.75 -17.65 -6.91
C PRO A 44 -20.92 -16.68 -7.18
N CYS A 45 -21.85 -16.46 -6.23
CA CYS A 45 -23.08 -15.71 -6.47
C CYS A 45 -23.15 -14.32 -5.81
N ASP A 46 -22.17 -13.92 -4.99
CA ASP A 46 -22.27 -12.65 -4.25
C ASP A 46 -20.87 -12.10 -3.94
N THR A 47 -20.34 -11.23 -4.81
CA THR A 47 -19.00 -10.64 -4.68
C THR A 47 -18.86 -9.69 -3.48
N ALA A 48 -19.96 -9.37 -2.79
CA ALA A 48 -19.96 -8.50 -1.62
C ALA A 48 -19.92 -9.26 -0.27
N THR A 49 -20.13 -10.59 -0.25
CA THR A 49 -20.34 -11.33 0.99
C THR A 49 -19.30 -12.45 1.15
N LEU A 50 -18.14 -12.12 1.74
CA LEU A 50 -17.21 -13.12 2.30
C LEU A 50 -17.89 -13.80 3.48
N ASN A 51 -18.37 -15.03 3.29
CA ASN A 51 -18.84 -15.84 4.41
C ASN A 51 -17.61 -16.44 5.10
N ARG A 52 -17.25 -15.91 6.29
CA ARG A 52 -16.32 -16.57 7.22
C ARG A 52 -16.93 -17.89 7.63
N LEU A 53 -16.62 -18.98 6.93
CA LEU A 53 -17.48 -20.14 7.09
C LEU A 53 -17.19 -20.90 8.37
N PHE A 54 -15.98 -20.86 8.94
CA PHE A 54 -15.73 -21.53 10.21
C PHE A 54 -14.51 -20.98 10.94
N ARG A 55 -14.68 -20.51 12.18
CA ARG A 55 -13.59 -20.43 13.16
C ARG A 55 -13.56 -21.74 13.93
N TYR A 56 -12.53 -22.55 13.73
CA TYR A 56 -12.39 -23.81 14.46
C TYR A 56 -11.42 -23.66 15.61
N PRO A 57 -11.87 -23.68 16.88
CA PRO A 57 -10.95 -23.79 18.00
C PRO A 57 -10.17 -25.07 17.85
N VAL A 58 -8.85 -24.94 17.71
CA VAL A 58 -7.92 -25.98 18.12
C VAL A 58 -8.02 -26.01 19.64
N ALA A 59 -8.92 -26.87 20.12
CA ALA A 59 -9.35 -26.92 21.51
C ALA A 59 -8.15 -26.98 22.46
N ASP A 60 -8.27 -26.23 23.56
CA ASP A 60 -7.46 -26.28 24.76
C ASP A 60 -7.70 -27.63 25.44
N SER A 61 -7.06 -28.66 24.91
CA SER A 61 -6.91 -29.91 25.60
C SER A 61 -5.44 -30.24 25.61
N THR A 62 -4.90 -30.40 26.80
CA THR A 62 -3.63 -31.06 27.09
C THR A 62 -3.53 -32.50 26.52
N ASP A 63 -4.51 -32.95 25.72
CA ASP A 63 -4.70 -34.30 25.19
C ASP A 63 -4.83 -34.38 23.66
N TYR A 64 -4.85 -33.26 22.93
CA TYR A 64 -4.77 -33.26 21.47
C TYR A 64 -3.46 -32.61 21.04
N ASP A 65 -2.39 -33.43 21.05
CA ASP A 65 -1.25 -33.23 20.16
C ASP A 65 -1.81 -33.02 18.75
N PHE A 66 -1.79 -31.76 18.29
CA PHE A 66 -1.81 -31.49 16.86
C PHE A 66 -0.49 -32.02 16.31
N ASP A 67 -0.50 -33.32 16.06
CA ASP A 67 0.69 -34.03 15.68
C ASP A 67 1.17 -33.57 14.29
N LEU A 68 2.44 -33.84 14.04
CA LEU A 68 3.08 -33.60 12.77
C LEU A 68 2.29 -34.16 11.56
N TYR A 69 1.51 -35.23 11.77
CA TYR A 69 0.69 -35.85 10.73
C TYR A 69 -0.47 -34.96 10.30
N THR A 70 -1.09 -34.28 11.25
CA THR A 70 -2.19 -33.35 10.98
C THR A 70 -1.74 -32.21 10.07
N TRP A 71 -0.63 -31.55 10.40
CA TRP A 71 -0.09 -30.45 9.59
C TRP A 71 0.37 -30.90 8.20
N LYS A 72 0.99 -32.08 8.10
CA LYS A 72 1.29 -32.70 6.80
C LYS A 72 0.02 -32.93 5.98
N GLY A 73 -1.04 -33.44 6.61
CA GLY A 73 -2.31 -33.71 5.95
C GLY A 73 -2.98 -32.43 5.43
N ILE A 74 -2.91 -31.34 6.19
CA ILE A 74 -3.40 -30.01 5.76
C ILE A 74 -2.55 -29.49 4.60
N GLY A 75 -1.23 -29.56 4.72
CA GLY A 75 -0.32 -29.14 3.65
C GLY A 75 -0.54 -29.91 2.35
N ASP A 76 -0.71 -31.23 2.43
CA ASP A 76 -1.06 -32.07 1.29
C ASP A 76 -2.40 -31.65 0.68
N ALA A 77 -3.40 -31.34 1.50
CA ALA A 77 -4.70 -30.91 1.02
C ALA A 77 -4.63 -29.54 0.31
N ILE A 78 -3.87 -28.58 0.83
CA ILE A 78 -3.65 -27.27 0.19
C ILE A 78 -2.88 -27.43 -1.12
N THR A 79 -1.83 -28.23 -1.13
CA THR A 79 -0.93 -28.38 -2.29
C THR A 79 -1.66 -28.93 -3.52
N HIS A 80 -2.60 -29.86 -3.32
CA HIS A 80 -3.35 -30.49 -4.40
C HIS A 80 -4.70 -29.82 -4.68
N ASN A 81 -5.05 -28.74 -3.97
CA ASN A 81 -6.31 -28.05 -4.18
C ASN A 81 -6.12 -26.92 -5.21
N PRO A 82 -6.72 -27.03 -6.41
CA PRO A 82 -6.51 -26.05 -7.48
C PRO A 82 -7.26 -24.72 -7.25
N TYR A 83 -8.09 -24.66 -6.22
CA TYR A 83 -8.95 -23.51 -5.91
C TYR A 83 -8.40 -22.63 -4.79
N VAL A 84 -7.41 -23.10 -4.03
CA VAL A 84 -6.79 -22.28 -2.97
C VAL A 84 -5.89 -21.24 -3.64
N THR A 85 -6.32 -19.98 -3.57
CA THR A 85 -5.62 -18.83 -4.13
C THR A 85 -5.00 -17.93 -3.08
N GLU A 86 -5.36 -18.09 -1.81
CA GLU A 86 -4.83 -17.31 -0.70
C GLU A 86 -4.41 -18.25 0.44
N LEU A 87 -3.21 -18.02 0.95
CA LEU A 87 -2.70 -18.71 2.12
C LEU A 87 -2.26 -17.69 3.15
N ASN A 88 -2.85 -17.78 4.32
CA ASN A 88 -2.58 -16.88 5.42
C ASN A 88 -2.06 -17.64 6.65
N LEU A 89 -0.79 -17.43 6.98
CA LEU A 89 -0.09 -18.06 8.10
C LEU A 89 0.18 -17.01 9.18
N PHE A 90 -0.80 -16.76 10.08
CA PHE A 90 -0.59 -15.93 11.27
C PHE A 90 -0.27 -16.76 12.51
N VAL A 91 0.96 -16.62 12.95
CA VAL A 91 1.50 -17.31 14.10
C VAL A 91 1.62 -16.32 15.26
N ASN A 92 0.52 -16.07 15.96
CA ASN A 92 0.56 -15.22 17.15
C ASN A 92 1.09 -16.05 18.33
N ASP A 93 2.26 -15.67 18.82
CA ASP A 93 2.78 -16.06 20.14
C ASP A 93 2.71 -17.57 20.39
N ILE A 94 3.15 -18.41 19.44
CA ILE A 94 3.28 -19.84 19.74
C ILE A 94 4.30 -19.97 20.85
N ASP A 95 3.92 -20.73 21.87
CA ASP A 95 4.87 -21.36 22.79
C ASP A 95 6.10 -21.76 21.99
N HIS A 96 7.30 -21.37 22.42
CA HIS A 96 8.57 -21.69 21.74
C HIS A 96 8.89 -23.21 21.76
N SER A 97 7.86 -24.06 21.82
CA SER A 97 7.89 -25.49 21.69
C SER A 97 8.49 -25.88 20.32
N PRO A 98 9.50 -26.75 20.31
CA PRO A 98 10.06 -27.32 19.09
C PRO A 98 9.03 -28.01 18.20
N ASP A 99 7.93 -28.54 18.76
CA ASP A 99 6.91 -29.27 18.01
C ASP A 99 6.07 -28.36 17.11
N ALA A 100 5.77 -27.14 17.55
CA ALA A 100 5.09 -26.16 16.71
C ALA A 100 5.92 -25.77 15.48
N GLU A 101 7.24 -25.58 15.67
CA GLU A 101 8.15 -25.30 14.56
C GLU A 101 8.19 -26.46 13.55
N ARG A 102 8.28 -27.70 14.03
CA ARG A 102 8.25 -28.90 13.15
C ARG A 102 6.95 -29.03 12.37
N CYS A 103 5.83 -28.68 12.99
CA CYS A 103 4.52 -28.68 12.36
C CYS A 103 4.42 -27.65 11.24
N ILE A 104 4.84 -26.40 11.50
CA ILE A 104 4.89 -25.33 10.50
C ILE A 104 5.84 -25.69 9.37
N GLU A 105 7.03 -26.23 9.69
CA GLU A 105 7.98 -26.66 8.67
C GLU A 105 7.36 -27.73 7.77
N ALA A 106 6.68 -28.72 8.36
CA ALA A 106 6.01 -29.76 7.59
C ALA A 106 4.92 -29.20 6.67
N LEU A 107 4.16 -28.21 7.13
CA LEU A 107 3.19 -27.49 6.28
C LEU A 107 3.90 -26.79 5.12
N CYS A 108 4.93 -25.98 5.39
CA CYS A 108 5.68 -25.24 4.38
C CYS A 108 6.30 -26.19 3.33
N GLN A 109 6.84 -27.33 3.76
CA GLN A 109 7.42 -28.33 2.86
C GLN A 109 6.42 -28.94 1.89
N LYS A 110 5.15 -29.04 2.27
CA LYS A 110 4.09 -29.48 1.38
C LYS A 110 3.68 -28.36 0.43
N VAL A 111 3.36 -27.20 0.99
CA VAL A 111 2.85 -26.03 0.24
C VAL A 111 3.85 -25.49 -0.76
N LYS A 112 5.16 -25.74 -0.60
CA LYS A 112 6.19 -25.12 -1.44
C LYS A 112 6.04 -25.33 -2.96
N ASN A 113 5.34 -26.40 -3.35
CA ASN A 113 5.09 -26.76 -4.76
C ASN A 113 3.70 -26.33 -5.26
N ASN A 114 2.90 -25.65 -4.43
CA ASN A 114 1.62 -25.14 -4.86
C ASN A 114 1.82 -24.02 -5.89
N SER A 115 1.08 -24.08 -7.00
CA SER A 115 1.13 -23.13 -8.11
C SER A 115 -0.16 -22.34 -8.29
N THR A 116 -1.11 -22.45 -7.35
CA THR A 116 -2.43 -21.82 -7.41
C THR A 116 -2.57 -20.63 -6.48
N ILE A 117 -1.79 -20.59 -5.40
CA ILE A 117 -1.80 -19.49 -4.44
C ILE A 117 -1.27 -18.21 -5.12
N GLU A 118 -2.13 -17.20 -5.18
CA GLU A 118 -1.86 -15.85 -5.68
C GLU A 118 -1.51 -14.88 -4.55
N LYS A 119 -1.94 -15.16 -3.31
CA LYS A 119 -1.73 -14.30 -2.15
C LYS A 119 -1.11 -15.09 -1.00
N LEU A 120 0.07 -14.69 -0.57
CA LEU A 120 0.74 -15.26 0.60
C LEU A 120 0.83 -14.20 1.69
N ILE A 121 0.23 -14.51 2.84
CA ILE A 121 0.31 -13.68 4.04
C ILE A 121 1.05 -14.47 5.11
N LEU A 122 2.14 -13.92 5.62
CA LEU A 122 2.93 -14.45 6.71
C LEU A 122 2.95 -13.41 7.82
N GLY A 123 2.42 -13.74 8.99
CA GLY A 123 2.50 -12.86 10.14
C GLY A 123 2.91 -13.60 11.38
N SER A 124 3.77 -13.01 12.21
CA SER A 124 4.07 -13.56 13.53
C SER A 124 4.82 -12.58 14.38
N ALA A 125 4.56 -12.60 15.68
CA ALA A 125 5.41 -11.94 16.67
C ALA A 125 6.67 -12.77 17.04
N SER A 126 6.79 -14.00 16.53
CA SER A 126 7.81 -14.97 16.95
C SER A 126 8.96 -15.08 15.95
N ILE A 127 10.17 -15.37 16.47
CA ILE A 127 11.38 -15.71 15.72
C ILE A 127 11.10 -16.84 14.70
N HIS A 128 10.15 -17.73 14.95
CA HIS A 128 9.89 -18.86 14.04
C HIS A 128 9.31 -18.46 12.68
N ALA A 129 8.66 -17.28 12.55
CA ALA A 129 8.26 -16.79 11.23
C ALA A 129 9.43 -16.45 10.32
N LEU A 130 10.59 -16.14 10.90
CA LEU A 130 11.80 -15.93 10.13
C LEU A 130 12.18 -17.22 9.37
N ASN A 131 12.04 -18.37 10.01
CA ASN A 131 12.31 -19.64 9.35
C ASN A 131 11.26 -19.97 8.28
N MET A 132 9.99 -19.57 8.46
CA MET A 132 8.93 -19.86 7.49
C MET A 132 9.26 -19.35 6.08
N LEU A 133 9.70 -18.10 5.97
CA LEU A 133 10.01 -17.52 4.67
C LEU A 133 11.14 -18.28 3.97
N ASN A 134 12.19 -18.69 4.71
CA ASN A 134 13.27 -19.52 4.18
C ASN A 134 12.76 -20.90 3.72
N LYS A 135 11.83 -21.52 4.46
CA LYS A 135 11.21 -22.79 4.06
C LYS A 135 10.28 -22.65 2.85
N LEU A 136 9.68 -21.48 2.65
CA LEU A 136 8.85 -21.13 1.50
C LEU A 136 9.64 -20.47 0.36
N SER A 137 10.96 -20.38 0.45
CA SER A 137 11.81 -19.72 -0.55
C SER A 137 11.56 -20.22 -1.98
N TYR A 138 11.51 -21.54 -2.16
CA TYR A 138 11.23 -22.15 -3.45
C TYR A 138 9.87 -21.70 -4.01
N PHE A 139 8.83 -21.66 -3.18
CA PHE A 139 7.50 -21.20 -3.56
C PHE A 139 7.51 -19.75 -3.99
N VAL A 140 8.10 -18.86 -3.18
CA VAL A 140 8.12 -17.42 -3.46
C VAL A 140 8.88 -17.13 -4.77
N GLN A 141 9.93 -17.90 -5.08
CA GLN A 141 10.73 -17.74 -6.30
C GLN A 141 10.12 -18.37 -7.56
N HIS A 142 9.37 -19.46 -7.43
CA HIS A 142 8.91 -20.26 -8.58
C HIS A 142 7.40 -20.22 -8.80
N ASN A 143 6.64 -19.57 -7.92
CA ASN A 143 5.20 -19.42 -8.11
C ASN A 143 4.90 -18.27 -9.08
N GLU A 144 4.61 -18.65 -10.32
CA GLU A 144 4.25 -17.72 -11.40
C GLU A 144 2.89 -17.03 -11.21
N LYS A 145 2.09 -17.45 -10.24
CA LYS A 145 0.79 -16.84 -9.92
C LYS A 145 0.81 -15.92 -8.70
N LEU A 146 1.89 -15.91 -7.92
CA LEU A 146 1.98 -15.07 -6.72
C LEU A 146 1.94 -13.58 -7.12
N ARG A 147 0.90 -12.88 -6.65
CA ARG A 147 0.60 -11.46 -6.95
C ARG A 147 0.71 -10.56 -5.73
N TYR A 148 0.50 -11.13 -4.54
CA TYR A 148 0.48 -10.43 -3.26
C TYR A 148 1.33 -11.16 -2.22
N LEU A 149 2.28 -10.47 -1.63
CA LEU A 149 3.10 -10.97 -0.52
C LEU A 149 3.01 -10.03 0.68
N PHE A 150 2.45 -10.49 1.79
CA PHE A 150 2.37 -9.71 3.02
C PHE A 150 3.19 -10.37 4.13
N LEU A 151 4.16 -9.65 4.65
CA LEU A 151 4.97 -9.99 5.81
C LEU A 151 4.60 -9.04 6.94
N GLN A 152 4.13 -9.58 8.06
CA GLN A 152 3.68 -8.80 9.21
C GLN A 152 4.41 -9.19 10.49
N SER A 153 4.84 -8.17 11.26
CA SER A 153 5.37 -8.30 12.64
C SER A 153 6.66 -9.10 12.79
N VAL A 154 7.42 -9.26 11.71
CA VAL A 154 8.69 -9.99 11.73
C VAL A 154 9.76 -9.14 12.41
N LEU A 155 10.12 -9.49 13.65
CA LEU A 155 10.97 -8.68 14.54
C LEU A 155 12.20 -8.04 13.87
N ALA A 156 12.93 -8.79 13.06
CA ALA A 156 14.02 -8.30 12.22
C ALA A 156 14.25 -9.25 11.05
N LEU A 157 14.12 -8.76 9.81
CA LEU A 157 14.44 -9.55 8.63
C LEU A 157 15.96 -9.74 8.52
N THR A 158 16.42 -10.97 8.31
CA THR A 158 17.84 -11.28 8.09
C THR A 158 18.26 -10.95 6.67
N ALA A 159 19.56 -10.75 6.43
CA ALA A 159 20.10 -10.52 5.09
C ALA A 159 19.68 -11.61 4.07
N ASP A 160 19.63 -12.88 4.49
CA ASP A 160 19.20 -13.99 3.63
C ASP A 160 17.73 -13.87 3.20
N GLN A 161 16.87 -13.45 4.12
CA GLN A 161 15.44 -13.25 3.84
C GLN A 161 15.22 -12.05 2.94
N ILE A 162 15.96 -10.98 3.17
CA ILE A 162 15.95 -9.79 2.33
C ILE A 162 16.41 -10.15 0.91
N ALA A 163 17.49 -10.93 0.78
CA ALA A 163 17.97 -11.41 -0.51
C ALA A 163 16.92 -12.29 -1.20
N LEU A 164 16.22 -13.14 -0.45
CA LEU A 164 15.14 -13.97 -0.95
C LEU A 164 13.94 -13.15 -1.47
N ILE A 165 13.46 -12.18 -0.68
CA ILE A 165 12.37 -11.27 -1.07
C ILE A 165 12.78 -10.48 -2.31
N SER A 166 14.00 -9.94 -2.30
CA SER A 166 14.54 -9.15 -3.40
C SER A 166 14.67 -9.98 -4.67
N ALA A 167 15.12 -11.23 -4.57
CA ALA A 167 15.19 -12.13 -5.72
C ALA A 167 13.80 -12.41 -6.31
N ALA A 168 12.78 -12.59 -5.46
CA ALA A 168 11.42 -12.82 -5.93
C ALA A 168 10.77 -11.59 -6.58
N LEU A 169 11.03 -10.39 -6.04
CA LEU A 169 10.60 -9.12 -6.61
C LEU A 169 11.30 -8.84 -7.96
N ALA A 170 12.58 -9.19 -8.08
CA ALA A 170 13.36 -9.00 -9.29
C ALA A 170 13.08 -10.06 -10.39
N ASP A 171 12.52 -11.22 -10.04
CA ASP A 171 12.26 -12.29 -10.98
C ASP A 171 11.18 -11.89 -12.00
N ARG A 172 11.52 -12.00 -13.29
CA ARG A 172 10.59 -11.65 -14.38
C ARG A 172 9.44 -12.63 -14.53
N ARG A 173 9.54 -13.83 -13.97
CA ARG A 173 8.51 -14.87 -14.02
C ARG A 173 7.42 -14.66 -12.97
N THR A 174 7.71 -13.95 -11.89
CA THR A 174 6.71 -13.66 -10.87
C THR A 174 5.74 -12.59 -11.38
N LEU A 175 4.48 -12.73 -10.96
CA LEU A 175 3.40 -11.76 -11.18
C LEU A 175 3.20 -10.86 -9.96
N LEU A 176 4.21 -10.75 -9.09
CA LEU A 176 4.13 -10.01 -7.85
C LEU A 176 3.95 -8.51 -8.16
N ARG A 177 2.79 -7.99 -7.80
CA ARG A 177 2.40 -6.57 -8.03
C ARG A 177 2.23 -5.81 -6.73
N GLU A 178 2.01 -6.53 -5.65
CA GLU A 178 1.72 -5.94 -4.37
C GLU A 178 2.59 -6.65 -3.34
N TYR A 179 3.29 -5.88 -2.52
CA TYR A 179 3.93 -6.45 -1.35
C TYR A 179 3.82 -5.53 -0.15
N SER A 180 3.77 -6.14 1.02
CA SER A 180 3.66 -5.44 2.28
C SER A 180 4.67 -6.04 3.25
N ILE A 181 5.51 -5.19 3.84
CA ILE A 181 6.49 -5.54 4.87
C ILE A 181 6.17 -4.67 6.10
N ALA A 182 4.91 -4.71 6.51
CA ALA A 182 4.44 -3.93 7.63
C ALA A 182 4.97 -4.49 8.95
N TYR A 183 5.35 -3.61 9.86
CA TYR A 183 5.83 -4.01 11.19
C TYR A 183 7.05 -4.94 11.20
N CYS A 184 7.83 -4.96 10.11
CA CYS A 184 9.10 -5.67 10.08
C CYS A 184 10.23 -4.67 10.26
N ARG A 185 11.29 -5.05 11.00
CA ARG A 185 12.49 -4.21 11.10
C ARG A 185 13.53 -4.65 10.09
N PHE A 186 14.21 -3.66 9.54
CA PHE A 186 15.40 -3.85 8.74
C PHE A 186 16.61 -3.76 9.65
N ASP A 187 17.52 -4.72 9.54
CA ASP A 187 18.75 -4.78 10.34
C ASP A 187 19.69 -3.59 10.05
N ASN A 188 19.68 -3.08 8.82
CA ASN A 188 20.45 -1.93 8.39
C ASN A 188 19.81 -1.22 7.19
N GLU A 189 20.41 -0.09 6.82
CA GLU A 189 20.00 0.74 5.69
C GLU A 189 20.11 0.03 4.33
N HIS A 190 21.14 -0.80 4.17
CA HIS A 190 21.42 -1.50 2.93
C HIS A 190 20.34 -2.53 2.58
N THR A 191 19.83 -3.26 3.57
CA THR A 191 18.76 -4.24 3.34
C THR A 191 17.44 -3.60 2.94
N PHE A 192 17.10 -2.45 3.52
CA PHE A 192 15.94 -1.67 3.09
C PHE A 192 16.06 -1.21 1.63
N GLN A 193 17.22 -0.66 1.27
CA GLN A 193 17.51 -0.24 -0.10
C GLN A 193 17.44 -1.41 -1.08
N GLN A 194 17.96 -2.58 -0.70
CA GLN A 194 17.94 -3.78 -1.53
C GLN A 194 16.51 -4.22 -1.88
N VAL A 195 15.60 -4.24 -0.89
CA VAL A 195 14.19 -4.60 -1.13
C VAL A 195 13.51 -3.59 -2.05
N LEU A 196 13.70 -2.29 -1.82
CA LEU A 196 13.09 -1.25 -2.65
C LEU A 196 13.62 -1.26 -4.08
N ALA A 197 14.93 -1.47 -4.26
CA ALA A 197 15.53 -1.57 -5.59
C ALA A 197 14.98 -2.78 -6.38
N ALA A 198 14.62 -3.86 -5.70
CA ALA A 198 14.02 -5.03 -6.34
C ALA A 198 12.58 -4.80 -6.80
N ALA A 199 11.85 -3.86 -6.20
CA ALA A 199 10.44 -3.56 -6.53
C ALA A 199 10.23 -2.80 -7.86
N HIS A 200 11.32 -2.31 -8.45
CA HIS A 200 11.34 -1.11 -9.29
C HIS A 200 10.53 -1.11 -10.59
N SER A 201 10.11 -2.27 -11.13
CA SER A 201 9.55 -2.32 -12.50
C SER A 201 8.15 -2.95 -12.65
N LYS A 202 7.62 -3.56 -11.60
CA LYS A 202 6.32 -4.27 -11.69
C LYS A 202 5.40 -4.03 -10.50
N VAL A 203 5.97 -3.63 -9.37
CA VAL A 203 5.20 -3.43 -8.16
C VAL A 203 4.36 -2.17 -8.31
N GLN A 204 3.06 -2.33 -8.08
CA GLN A 204 2.04 -1.29 -8.15
C GLN A 204 1.61 -0.81 -6.77
N SER A 205 1.72 -1.66 -5.74
CA SER A 205 1.36 -1.31 -4.37
C SER A 205 2.43 -1.76 -3.40
N ILE A 206 2.85 -0.86 -2.51
CA ILE A 206 3.73 -1.18 -1.39
C ILE A 206 3.14 -0.72 -0.08
N GLU A 207 3.29 -1.56 0.93
CA GLU A 207 3.05 -1.18 2.32
C GLU A 207 4.31 -1.44 3.15
N LEU A 208 4.80 -0.40 3.82
CA LEU A 208 6.10 -0.40 4.50
C LEU A 208 5.98 0.23 5.88
N ALA A 209 6.89 -0.17 6.77
CA ALA A 209 7.15 0.49 8.03
C ALA A 209 8.51 1.19 7.94
N CYS A 210 8.50 2.53 7.96
CA CYS A 210 9.72 3.33 8.01
C CYS A 210 9.95 3.82 9.45
N GLU A 211 11.14 3.55 9.99
CA GLU A 211 11.57 3.89 11.35
C GLU A 211 12.60 5.04 11.36
N THR A 212 13.29 5.31 10.24
CA THR A 212 14.37 6.32 10.16
C THR A 212 14.18 7.27 8.98
N ASN A 213 14.74 8.49 9.07
CA ASN A 213 14.75 9.45 7.96
C ASN A 213 15.40 8.87 6.70
N TYR A 214 16.47 8.08 6.83
CA TYR A 214 17.12 7.42 5.69
C TYR A 214 16.15 6.53 4.88
N GLN A 215 15.27 5.79 5.57
CA GLN A 215 14.28 4.95 4.90
C GLN A 215 13.27 5.79 4.12
N TYR A 216 12.85 6.95 4.65
CA TYR A 216 12.04 7.91 3.91
C TYR A 216 12.80 8.49 2.70
N THR A 217 14.08 8.80 2.83
CA THR A 217 14.90 9.29 1.71
C THR A 217 15.05 8.24 0.60
N THR A 218 15.21 6.98 0.99
CA THR A 218 15.32 5.85 0.05
C THR A 218 13.99 5.63 -0.67
N LEU A 219 12.88 5.67 0.06
CA LEU A 219 11.54 5.61 -0.53
C LEU A 219 11.28 6.81 -1.47
N ALA A 220 11.63 8.02 -1.05
CA ALA A 220 11.52 9.23 -1.87
C ALA A 220 12.33 9.10 -3.17
N SER A 221 13.49 8.43 -3.13
CA SER A 221 14.26 8.15 -4.34
C SER A 221 13.53 7.20 -5.29
N LEU A 222 12.88 6.14 -4.77
CA LEU A 222 12.04 5.24 -5.56
C LEU A 222 10.81 5.96 -6.17
N LEU A 223 10.19 6.89 -5.43
CA LEU A 223 9.03 7.64 -5.89
C LEU A 223 9.38 8.68 -6.95
N ARG A 224 10.61 9.18 -6.96
CA ARG A 224 11.11 10.10 -8.00
C ARG A 224 11.43 9.38 -9.30
N ASP A 225 11.71 8.08 -9.24
CA ASP A 225 12.11 7.32 -10.43
C ASP A 225 10.93 7.19 -11.41
N PRO A 226 11.03 7.70 -12.65
CA PRO A 226 9.93 7.66 -13.61
C PRO A 226 9.61 6.24 -14.12
N THR A 227 10.53 5.28 -13.93
CA THR A 227 10.35 3.89 -14.32
C THR A 227 9.58 3.07 -13.28
N THR A 228 9.41 3.60 -12.06
CA THR A 228 8.57 2.96 -11.03
C THR A 228 7.14 2.78 -11.53
N GLU A 229 6.48 1.67 -11.23
CA GLU A 229 5.07 1.43 -11.58
C GLU A 229 4.12 1.60 -10.39
N LEU A 230 4.62 2.21 -9.30
CA LEU A 230 3.87 2.40 -8.07
C LEU A 230 2.66 3.31 -8.27
N GLN A 231 1.51 2.77 -7.90
CA GLN A 231 0.20 3.44 -7.88
C GLN A 231 -0.29 3.66 -6.44
N ALA A 232 0.12 2.82 -5.50
CA ALA A 232 -0.24 2.92 -4.10
C ALA A 232 0.98 2.75 -3.18
N VAL A 233 1.08 3.63 -2.19
CA VAL A 233 2.09 3.56 -1.12
C VAL A 233 1.39 3.73 0.21
N ARG A 234 1.62 2.79 1.14
CA ARG A 234 1.11 2.85 2.49
C ARG A 234 2.23 2.77 3.52
N LEU A 235 2.37 3.82 4.31
CA LEU A 235 3.34 3.92 5.39
C LEU A 235 2.63 3.67 6.72
N VAL A 236 2.97 2.53 7.32
CA VAL A 236 2.35 2.06 8.55
C VAL A 236 3.08 2.66 9.74
N PRO A 237 2.36 3.22 10.72
CA PRO A 237 3.00 3.76 11.92
C PRO A 237 3.62 2.63 12.75
N MET A 238 4.86 2.84 13.18
CA MET A 238 5.54 1.93 14.10
C MET A 238 5.45 2.46 15.54
N PRO A 239 4.92 1.67 16.50
CA PRO A 239 4.82 2.11 17.90
C PRO A 239 6.16 2.53 18.52
N SER A 240 7.27 1.97 18.01
CA SER A 240 8.63 2.24 18.48
C SER A 240 9.36 3.36 17.72
N ALA A 241 8.80 3.93 16.66
CA ALA A 241 9.50 4.89 15.78
C ALA A 241 9.58 6.31 16.38
N ARG A 242 10.06 6.43 17.61
CA ARG A 242 10.24 7.73 18.30
C ARG A 242 11.47 8.52 17.84
N GLN A 243 12.14 8.11 16.76
CA GLN A 243 13.48 8.60 16.43
C GLN A 243 13.61 9.30 15.07
N PHE A 244 12.53 9.49 14.31
CA PHE A 244 12.62 10.22 13.04
C PHE A 244 11.88 11.56 13.10
N ASP A 245 12.29 12.48 12.23
CA ASP A 245 11.67 13.79 12.10
C ASP A 245 10.58 13.70 11.03
N GLU A 246 9.32 13.65 11.47
CA GLU A 246 8.17 13.54 10.56
C GLU A 246 8.11 14.72 9.58
N ARG A 247 8.63 15.91 9.93
CA ARG A 247 8.64 17.07 9.03
C ARG A 247 9.64 16.87 7.89
N VAL A 248 10.83 16.35 8.22
CA VAL A 248 11.84 15.99 7.22
C VAL A 248 11.29 14.89 6.31
N ALA A 249 10.72 13.83 6.88
CA ALA A 249 10.11 12.74 6.13
C ALA A 249 8.98 13.23 5.19
N ALA A 250 8.06 14.08 5.68
CA ALA A 250 6.99 14.64 4.87
C ALA A 250 7.51 15.53 3.74
N SER A 251 8.51 16.36 4.01
CA SER A 251 9.17 17.20 3.02
C SER A 251 9.84 16.35 1.92
N GLU A 252 10.56 15.30 2.28
CA GLU A 252 11.21 14.40 1.32
C GLU A 252 10.20 13.65 0.44
N ILE A 253 9.16 13.09 1.06
CA ILE A 253 8.10 12.38 0.32
C ILE A 253 7.37 13.34 -0.61
N THR A 254 6.93 14.50 -0.12
CA THR A 254 6.22 15.47 -0.98
C THR A 254 7.11 15.97 -2.11
N ALA A 255 8.39 16.28 -1.86
CA ALA A 255 9.33 16.66 -2.91
C ALA A 255 9.55 15.57 -3.96
N SER A 256 9.54 14.28 -3.57
CA SER A 256 9.66 13.17 -4.53
C SER A 256 8.45 12.97 -5.43
N LEU A 257 7.29 13.47 -5.03
CA LEU A 257 6.04 13.34 -5.77
C LEU A 257 5.81 14.47 -6.77
N VAL A 258 6.65 15.51 -6.75
CA VAL A 258 6.68 16.54 -7.79
C VAL A 258 7.06 15.88 -9.13
N GLY A 259 6.16 15.98 -10.11
CA GLY A 259 6.33 15.32 -11.42
C GLY A 259 6.05 13.81 -11.43
N ASN A 260 5.71 13.18 -10.29
CA ASN A 260 5.27 11.79 -10.29
C ASN A 260 3.89 11.67 -10.96
N THR A 261 3.82 10.87 -12.02
CA THR A 261 2.61 10.72 -12.87
C THR A 261 1.89 9.40 -12.68
N LYS A 262 2.32 8.55 -11.74
CA LYS A 262 1.81 7.19 -11.57
C LYS A 262 1.17 6.93 -10.21
N LEU A 263 1.68 7.55 -9.14
CA LEU A 263 1.14 7.36 -7.80
C LEU A 263 -0.24 8.03 -7.68
N LYS A 264 -1.21 7.25 -7.23
CA LYS A 264 -2.62 7.64 -7.04
C LYS A 264 -3.02 7.66 -5.58
N ASP A 265 -2.55 6.69 -4.82
CA ASP A 265 -2.92 6.50 -3.42
C ASP A 265 -1.70 6.61 -2.51
N LEU A 266 -1.76 7.53 -1.54
CA LEU A 266 -0.73 7.72 -0.54
C LEU A 266 -1.36 7.67 0.86
N VAL A 267 -1.02 6.64 1.63
CA VAL A 267 -1.44 6.52 3.03
C VAL A 267 -0.21 6.79 3.89
N ILE A 268 -0.25 7.84 4.69
CA ILE A 268 0.83 8.15 5.64
C ILE A 268 0.20 8.46 7.00
N CYS A 269 0.87 8.05 8.08
CA CYS A 269 0.40 8.30 9.43
C CYS A 269 1.47 9.06 10.22
N PHE A 270 1.68 10.32 9.86
CA PHE A 270 2.51 11.24 10.63
C PHE A 270 1.68 11.89 11.74
N LEU A 271 1.93 11.52 12.99
CA LEU A 271 1.06 11.88 14.11
C LEU A 271 1.38 13.26 14.71
N SER A 272 2.59 13.76 14.48
CA SER A 272 3.10 15.03 15.01
C SER A 272 2.98 16.21 14.05
N LEU A 273 2.67 15.97 12.77
CA LEU A 273 2.46 17.04 11.82
C LEU A 273 1.16 17.79 12.11
N GLY A 274 1.24 19.12 12.10
CA GLY A 274 0.08 20.00 12.21
C GLY A 274 0.35 21.39 11.64
N GLY A 275 -0.73 22.11 11.34
CA GLY A 275 -0.67 23.51 10.92
C GLY A 275 0.27 23.74 9.73
N GLU A 276 1.31 24.53 9.96
CA GLU A 276 2.32 24.91 8.95
C GLU A 276 3.04 23.71 8.33
N ASP A 277 3.22 22.62 9.06
CA ASP A 277 3.95 21.45 8.56
C ASP A 277 3.18 20.75 7.43
N MET A 278 1.85 20.94 7.36
CA MET A 278 1.00 20.38 6.31
C MET A 278 1.05 21.17 5.00
N LYS A 279 1.66 22.36 4.98
CA LYS A 279 1.76 23.18 3.75
C LYS A 279 2.56 22.53 2.64
N CYS A 280 3.42 21.55 2.97
CA CYS A 280 4.10 20.76 1.95
C CYS A 280 3.12 19.98 1.07
N PHE A 281 1.99 19.50 1.62
CA PHE A 281 0.94 18.82 0.85
C PHE A 281 0.11 19.81 0.03
N ASP A 282 -0.16 21.00 0.57
CA ASP A 282 -0.81 22.08 -0.20
C ASP A 282 0.02 22.41 -1.44
N LYS A 283 1.33 22.66 -1.24
CA LYS A 283 2.26 22.98 -2.32
C LYS A 283 2.45 21.81 -3.30
N LEU A 284 2.54 20.57 -2.81
CA LEU A 284 2.62 19.39 -3.66
C LEU A 284 1.43 19.31 -4.61
N LEU A 285 0.21 19.50 -4.11
CA LEU A 285 -0.99 19.33 -4.93
C LEU A 285 -1.29 20.55 -5.80
N CYS A 286 -0.96 21.76 -5.35
CA CYS A 286 -1.22 22.99 -6.09
C CYS A 286 -0.28 24.11 -5.63
N ASP A 287 0.91 24.19 -6.24
CA ASP A 287 1.86 25.27 -6.02
C ASP A 287 1.38 26.56 -6.69
N VAL A 288 0.67 27.40 -5.93
CA VAL A 288 0.09 28.66 -6.41
C VAL A 288 1.10 29.79 -6.63
N SER A 289 2.41 29.54 -6.54
CA SER A 289 3.43 30.57 -6.74
C SER A 289 3.42 31.17 -8.15
N SER A 290 3.00 30.40 -9.16
CA SER A 290 2.82 30.87 -10.54
C SER A 290 1.88 29.94 -11.31
N ILE A 291 1.36 30.38 -12.45
CA ILE A 291 0.60 29.49 -13.36
C ILE A 291 1.48 28.31 -13.80
N GLU A 292 2.76 28.56 -14.08
CA GLU A 292 3.71 27.52 -14.47
C GLU A 292 3.89 26.49 -13.34
N SER A 293 4.08 26.94 -12.10
CA SER A 293 4.19 26.07 -10.93
C SER A 293 2.94 25.19 -10.73
N ILE A 294 1.74 25.74 -10.97
CA ILE A 294 0.51 24.96 -10.93
C ILE A 294 0.53 23.88 -12.02
N CYS A 295 1.02 24.18 -13.22
CA CYS A 295 0.98 23.26 -14.36
C CYS A 295 2.11 22.23 -14.40
N SER A 296 3.31 22.56 -13.90
CA SER A 296 4.53 21.75 -14.05
C SER A 296 5.04 21.16 -12.73
N ASN A 297 4.94 21.90 -11.62
CA ASN A 297 5.49 21.51 -10.33
C ASN A 297 4.45 20.87 -9.40
N SER A 298 3.17 20.99 -9.72
CA SER A 298 2.10 20.38 -8.92
C SER A 298 1.83 18.95 -9.35
N ASN A 299 1.41 18.12 -8.40
CA ASN A 299 0.97 16.77 -8.67
C ASN A 299 -0.53 16.76 -9.09
N HIS A 300 -0.79 16.28 -10.30
CA HIS A 300 -2.12 16.15 -10.88
C HIS A 300 -2.65 14.70 -10.91
N THR A 301 -1.87 13.76 -10.40
CA THR A 301 -2.17 12.32 -10.46
C THR A 301 -2.72 11.80 -9.16
N LEU A 302 -2.19 12.26 -8.03
CA LEU A 302 -2.52 11.77 -6.70
C LEU A 302 -4.00 12.03 -6.40
N GLU A 303 -4.78 10.95 -6.23
CA GLU A 303 -6.24 10.97 -6.08
C GLU A 303 -6.64 10.84 -4.61
N LYS A 304 -5.76 10.28 -3.78
CA LYS A 304 -6.03 10.01 -2.37
C LYS A 304 -4.80 10.23 -1.49
N ILE A 305 -5.00 10.98 -0.41
CA ILE A 305 -4.08 11.04 0.72
C ILE A 305 -4.85 10.69 1.99
N GLU A 306 -4.44 9.63 2.68
CA GLU A 306 -4.89 9.37 4.04
C GLU A 306 -3.80 9.86 4.98
N GLN A 307 -4.04 11.01 5.60
CA GLN A 307 -3.18 11.61 6.62
C GLN A 307 -4.07 12.40 7.60
N PRO A 308 -3.95 12.20 8.92
CA PRO A 308 -4.66 13.03 9.89
C PRO A 308 -4.33 14.52 9.72
N GLY A 309 -5.33 15.38 9.85
CA GLY A 309 -5.12 16.84 9.84
C GLY A 309 -5.00 17.50 8.46
N LEU A 310 -5.31 16.80 7.35
CA LEU A 310 -5.32 17.41 6.02
C LEU A 310 -6.29 18.60 5.92
N SER A 311 -5.81 19.68 5.29
CA SER A 311 -6.58 20.89 5.00
C SER A 311 -7.77 20.58 4.07
N SER A 312 -8.83 21.40 4.12
CA SER A 312 -9.92 21.31 3.13
C SER A 312 -9.41 21.56 1.71
N PHE A 313 -8.40 22.43 1.58
CA PHE A 313 -7.72 22.72 0.32
C PHE A 313 -7.11 21.46 -0.32
N VAL A 314 -6.38 20.65 0.45
CA VAL A 314 -5.85 19.36 -0.03
C VAL A 314 -6.97 18.46 -0.54
N LYS A 315 -8.06 18.33 0.23
CA LYS A 315 -9.19 17.47 -0.14
C LYS A 315 -9.86 17.89 -1.45
N GLU A 316 -10.05 19.20 -1.65
CA GLU A 316 -10.58 19.75 -2.91
C GLU A 316 -9.63 19.46 -4.09
N CYS A 317 -8.32 19.63 -3.91
CA CYS A 317 -7.32 19.34 -4.94
C CYS A 317 -7.28 17.84 -5.32
N LEU A 318 -7.42 16.94 -4.35
CA LEU A 318 -7.50 15.50 -4.58
C LEU A 318 -8.76 15.13 -5.37
N GLU A 319 -9.90 15.77 -5.08
CA GLU A 319 -11.14 15.56 -5.85
C GLU A 319 -10.97 16.00 -7.31
N LEU A 320 -10.32 17.14 -7.56
CA LEU A 320 -10.00 17.56 -8.93
C LEU A 320 -9.09 16.54 -9.64
N ASN A 321 -8.11 15.98 -8.94
CA ASN A 321 -7.16 15.02 -9.50
C ASN A 321 -7.82 13.70 -9.95
N LYS A 322 -9.05 13.38 -9.51
CA LYS A 322 -9.80 12.20 -10.02
C LYS A 322 -10.21 12.33 -11.48
N ASN A 323 -10.18 13.54 -12.07
CA ASN A 323 -10.41 13.71 -13.50
C ASN A 323 -9.24 13.10 -14.29
N ASN A 324 -9.57 12.25 -15.27
CA ASN A 324 -8.60 11.59 -16.14
C ASN A 324 -7.91 12.57 -17.10
N ASN A 325 -8.56 13.69 -17.46
CA ASN A 325 -7.97 14.75 -18.27
C ASN A 325 -7.10 15.67 -17.41
N LYS A 326 -5.81 15.36 -17.30
CA LYS A 326 -4.87 16.11 -16.45
C LYS A 326 -4.65 17.56 -16.89
N GLN A 327 -4.87 17.88 -18.16
CA GLN A 327 -4.87 19.26 -18.64
C GLN A 327 -6.07 20.04 -18.08
N GLU A 328 -7.25 19.41 -18.01
CA GLU A 328 -8.42 20.01 -17.38
C GLU A 328 -8.22 20.19 -15.86
N VAL A 329 -7.57 19.23 -15.20
CA VAL A 329 -7.21 19.35 -13.78
C VAL A 329 -6.34 20.58 -13.54
N ALA A 330 -5.23 20.73 -14.27
CA ALA A 330 -4.34 21.88 -14.17
C ALA A 330 -5.09 23.20 -14.42
N ARG A 331 -5.90 23.25 -15.50
CA ARG A 331 -6.75 24.42 -15.81
C ARG A 331 -7.70 24.76 -14.66
N ASN A 332 -8.39 23.77 -14.10
CA ASN A 332 -9.33 23.99 -13.00
C ASN A 332 -8.59 24.49 -11.74
N LYS A 333 -7.39 23.97 -11.44
CA LYS A 333 -6.56 24.45 -10.33
C LYS A 333 -6.13 25.91 -10.52
N VAL A 334 -5.72 26.30 -11.73
CA VAL A 334 -5.42 27.71 -12.06
C VAL A 334 -6.64 28.58 -11.82
N LEU A 335 -7.80 28.21 -12.39
CA LEU A 335 -9.04 28.99 -12.24
C LEU A 335 -9.47 29.11 -10.78
N GLN A 336 -9.36 28.05 -9.99
CA GLN A 336 -9.84 28.05 -8.61
C GLN A 336 -8.89 28.72 -7.63
N TYR A 337 -7.57 28.58 -7.80
CA TYR A 337 -6.62 28.91 -6.75
C TYR A 337 -5.61 30.01 -7.10
N TYR A 338 -5.26 30.18 -8.39
CA TYR A 338 -4.28 31.21 -8.77
C TYR A 338 -4.83 32.62 -8.56
N PHE A 339 -6.12 32.83 -8.81
CA PHE A 339 -6.76 34.14 -8.74
C PHE A 339 -7.19 34.56 -7.32
N ILE A 340 -6.83 33.79 -6.29
CA ILE A 340 -7.15 34.12 -4.90
C ILE A 340 -6.08 35.06 -4.34
N GLY A 341 -6.46 36.31 -4.07
CA GLY A 341 -5.57 37.29 -3.44
C GLY A 341 -4.68 38.02 -4.45
N GLU A 342 -3.42 38.27 -4.08
CA GLU A 342 -2.41 38.86 -4.97
C GLU A 342 -1.89 37.80 -5.95
N PHE A 343 -1.99 38.07 -7.26
CA PHE A 343 -1.50 37.19 -8.32
C PHE A 343 -0.78 37.99 -9.40
N ASP A 344 0.14 37.33 -10.10
CA ASP A 344 0.87 37.94 -11.21
C ASP A 344 -0.03 38.02 -12.46
N VAL A 345 -0.20 39.23 -12.95
CA VAL A 345 -1.00 39.56 -14.15
C VAL A 345 -0.17 39.54 -15.43
N ALA A 346 1.16 39.50 -15.33
CA ALA A 346 2.06 39.51 -16.48
C ALA A 346 1.78 38.37 -17.50
N PRO A 347 1.39 37.15 -17.09
CA PRO A 347 0.99 36.11 -18.03
C PRO A 347 -0.16 36.52 -18.95
N PHE A 348 -1.07 37.40 -18.50
CA PHE A 348 -2.23 37.87 -19.27
C PHE A 348 -1.93 39.07 -20.15
N ALA A 349 -0.96 39.91 -19.76
CA ALA A 349 -0.57 41.09 -20.53
C ALA A 349 -0.02 40.72 -21.92
N ASN A 350 0.56 39.53 -22.05
CA ASN A 350 1.09 39.02 -23.32
C ASN A 350 0.08 38.18 -24.13
N MET A 351 -1.12 37.92 -23.58
CA MET A 351 -2.16 37.19 -24.31
C MET A 351 -2.90 38.12 -25.29
N PRO A 352 -3.43 37.60 -26.41
CA PRO A 352 -4.34 38.37 -27.24
C PRO A 352 -5.52 38.87 -26.40
N LEU A 353 -5.84 40.17 -26.50
CA LEU A 353 -6.93 40.80 -25.73
C LEU A 353 -8.28 40.12 -25.94
N SER A 354 -8.49 39.45 -27.07
CA SER A 354 -9.69 38.66 -27.37
C SER A 354 -9.87 37.43 -26.47
N VAL A 355 -8.80 36.89 -25.89
CA VAL A 355 -8.82 35.66 -25.09
C VAL A 355 -9.07 35.95 -23.61
N VAL A 356 -8.63 37.11 -23.12
CA VAL A 356 -8.72 37.46 -21.69
C VAL A 356 -10.16 37.44 -21.17
N PRO A 357 -11.17 38.02 -21.87
CA PRO A 357 -12.56 37.93 -21.44
C PRO A 357 -13.09 36.49 -21.35
N GLU A 358 -12.67 35.61 -22.26
CA GLU A 358 -13.07 34.20 -22.27
C GLU A 358 -12.52 33.45 -21.04
N VAL A 359 -11.27 33.71 -20.67
CA VAL A 359 -10.67 33.15 -19.45
C VAL A 359 -11.38 33.70 -18.22
N MET A 360 -11.64 35.01 -18.18
CA MET A 360 -12.30 35.65 -17.02
C MET A 360 -13.79 35.33 -16.90
N GLY A 361 -14.44 34.94 -17.99
CA GLY A 361 -15.83 34.52 -18.02
C GLY A 361 -16.07 33.13 -17.40
N GLN A 362 -15.02 32.36 -17.12
CA GLN A 362 -15.16 31.01 -16.58
C GLN A 362 -15.78 31.03 -15.17
N ASP A 363 -16.90 30.32 -15.00
CA ASP A 363 -17.63 30.25 -13.72
C ASP A 363 -16.86 29.57 -12.60
N LYS A 364 -15.78 28.86 -12.94
CA LYS A 364 -14.89 28.18 -11.98
C LYS A 364 -13.90 29.13 -11.30
N ILE A 365 -13.83 30.41 -11.69
CA ILE A 365 -12.93 31.37 -11.04
C ILE A 365 -13.46 31.74 -9.66
N ARG A 366 -12.74 31.31 -8.62
CA ARG A 366 -13.04 31.72 -7.25
C ARG A 366 -12.69 33.20 -7.11
N ASN A 367 -13.59 33.98 -6.52
CA ASN A 367 -13.45 35.45 -6.41
C ASN A 367 -13.32 36.16 -7.76
N ARG A 368 -14.05 35.69 -8.78
CA ARG A 368 -14.05 36.23 -10.16
C ARG A 368 -14.03 37.76 -10.25
N HIS A 369 -14.86 38.46 -9.47
CA HIS A 369 -14.90 39.92 -9.48
C HIS A 369 -13.58 40.58 -9.05
N SER A 370 -12.93 40.04 -8.02
CA SER A 370 -11.62 40.53 -7.56
C SER A 370 -10.53 40.26 -8.61
N ALA A 371 -10.58 39.11 -9.27
CA ALA A 371 -9.67 38.77 -10.36
C ALA A 371 -9.83 39.73 -11.56
N ILE A 372 -11.07 39.94 -12.01
CA ILE A 372 -11.40 40.89 -13.08
C ILE A 372 -10.92 42.29 -12.72
N PHE A 373 -11.25 42.79 -11.53
CA PHE A 373 -10.87 44.13 -11.10
C PHE A 373 -9.35 44.34 -11.14
N ARG A 374 -8.57 43.36 -10.66
CA ARG A 374 -7.11 43.41 -10.68
C ARG A 374 -6.55 43.45 -12.10
N LEU A 375 -7.08 42.61 -13.00
CA LEU A 375 -6.67 42.61 -14.40
C LEU A 375 -6.99 43.93 -15.10
N LEU A 376 -8.19 44.48 -14.89
CA LEU A 376 -8.55 45.79 -15.45
C LEU A 376 -7.66 46.91 -14.93
N LYS A 377 -7.25 46.85 -13.66
CA LYS A 377 -6.32 47.82 -13.07
C LYS A 377 -4.92 47.73 -13.67
N CYS A 378 -4.46 46.53 -14.01
CA CYS A 378 -3.11 46.31 -14.52
C CYS A 378 -3.00 46.35 -16.06
N ILE A 379 -4.09 46.12 -16.77
CA ILE A 379 -4.18 46.15 -18.24
C ILE A 379 -5.37 47.06 -18.62
N PRO A 380 -5.23 48.39 -18.52
CA PRO A 380 -6.33 49.32 -18.78
C PRO A 380 -6.91 49.22 -20.20
N ASP A 381 -6.10 48.76 -21.16
CA ASP A 381 -6.52 48.57 -22.56
C ASP A 381 -7.68 47.58 -22.73
N LEU A 382 -7.94 46.70 -21.75
CA LEU A 382 -9.13 45.84 -21.74
C LEU A 382 -10.46 46.63 -21.70
N CYS A 383 -10.42 47.89 -21.26
CA CYS A 383 -11.59 48.78 -21.23
C CYS A 383 -11.75 49.60 -22.52
N ASN A 384 -10.74 49.62 -23.40
CA ASN A 384 -10.76 50.38 -24.65
C ASN A 384 -11.44 49.56 -25.75
N VAL A 385 -12.73 49.25 -25.58
CA VAL A 385 -13.54 48.56 -26.60
C VAL A 385 -14.07 49.60 -27.58
N SER A 386 -13.37 49.78 -28.71
CA SER A 386 -13.75 50.67 -29.83
C SER A 386 -14.58 49.97 -30.88
#